data_AF-A0A3C0DRN3-F1
#
_entry.id   AF-A0A3C0DRN3-F1
#
_cell.length_a   1.000
_cell.length_b   1.000
_cell.length_c   1.000
_cell.angle_alpha   90.00
_cell.angle_beta   90.00
_cell.angle_gamma   90.00
#
_symmetry.space_group_name_H-M   'P 1'
#
loop_
_entity.id
_entity.type
_entity.pdbx_description
1 polymer ?
#
loop_
_entity_poly.entity_id
_entity_poly.type
_entity_poly.pdbx_seq_one_letter_code
_entity_poly.pdbx_strand_id
1 'polypeptide(L)'
;MRRWGGQCDKWPVPDQDRANELLQKAIEQAQSGGIIEAMRLFGQVLEIVPGNPVVLYNQGLAQQRAGMIEESVISYKAAIGFQPQFSEAWINLSQALMQLDRDVEALEAAETALKFEPSQSSAWLAKGNALRRLHKLDKATEAFQSGLQLTPADRQLKLSLANATRDLGQLNEAIQLLRETIEAHPDFAEAHRDLAHALLLNGEYQEGWIENRWRWDTASMLGAKRHQSIPEWTGQPLAGRRILIWDEQGFGDSIQFVRYVPWVSEMGGEILLEVQPQLVRLFETIEGTYEIFNRGAEISRVDYQVPLINLPDVFCS
;
A
#
# COMPACT_ATOMS: atom_id res chain seq x y z
N MET A 1 -0.35 -11.96 -5.88
CA MET A 1 0.60 -12.54 -6.87
C MET A 1 0.47 -11.83 -8.21
N ARG A 2 1.30 -10.82 -8.49
CA ARG A 2 1.33 -10.18 -9.82
C ARG A 2 2.19 -11.05 -10.74
N ARG A 3 1.57 -11.72 -11.73
CA ARG A 3 2.28 -12.27 -12.87
C ARG A 3 2.71 -11.09 -13.74
N TRP A 4 3.97 -10.69 -13.65
CA TRP A 4 4.57 -9.72 -14.55
C TRP A 4 4.93 -10.43 -15.85
N GLY A 5 3.92 -10.63 -16.70
CA GLY A 5 4.10 -11.03 -18.09
C GLY A 5 4.40 -9.81 -18.96
N GLY A 6 5.54 -9.17 -18.73
CA GLY A 6 6.19 -8.41 -19.80
C GLY A 6 6.78 -9.44 -20.74
N GLN A 7 6.44 -9.39 -22.03
CA GLN A 7 7.01 -10.29 -23.04
C GLN A 7 8.54 -10.21 -23.00
N CYS A 8 9.19 -11.22 -22.44
CA CYS A 8 10.64 -11.40 -22.54
C CYS A 8 11.10 -11.53 -24.02
N ASP A 9 10.18 -11.80 -24.93
CA ASP A 9 10.44 -12.13 -26.33
C ASP A 9 10.82 -10.94 -27.23
N LYS A 10 10.81 -9.70 -26.72
CA LYS A 10 11.13 -8.49 -27.52
C LYS A 10 12.49 -7.86 -27.24
N TRP A 11 13.25 -8.40 -26.29
CA TRP A 11 14.52 -7.79 -25.89
C TRP A 11 15.69 -8.66 -26.34
N PRO A 12 16.78 -8.06 -26.86
CA PRO A 12 17.98 -8.82 -27.20
C PRO A 12 18.55 -9.44 -25.93
N VAL A 13 18.20 -10.71 -25.71
CA VAL A 13 18.87 -11.59 -24.75
C VAL A 13 20.30 -11.79 -25.28
N PRO A 14 21.34 -11.70 -24.44
CA PRO A 14 22.69 -12.05 -24.85
C PRO A 14 22.74 -13.36 -25.67
N ASP A 15 23.38 -13.36 -26.84
CA ASP A 15 23.62 -14.58 -27.67
C ASP A 15 24.47 -15.66 -26.97
N GLN A 16 24.84 -15.44 -25.71
CA GLN A 16 25.64 -16.35 -24.90
C GLN A 16 24.76 -17.01 -23.85
N ASP A 17 24.45 -18.29 -24.06
CA ASP A 17 23.62 -19.14 -23.18
C ASP A 17 23.92 -18.92 -21.69
N ARG A 18 25.20 -18.78 -21.33
CA ARG A 18 25.66 -18.56 -19.96
C ARG A 18 25.17 -17.24 -19.33
N ALA A 19 25.18 -16.13 -20.07
CA ALA A 19 24.75 -14.84 -19.52
C ALA A 19 23.23 -14.83 -19.27
N ASN A 20 22.46 -15.48 -20.15
CA ASN A 20 21.02 -15.63 -19.99
C ASN A 20 20.67 -16.52 -18.80
N GLU A 21 21.35 -17.65 -18.65
CA GLU A 21 21.16 -18.53 -17.48
C GLU A 21 21.47 -17.82 -16.16
N LEU A 22 22.56 -17.03 -16.12
CA LEU A 22 22.91 -16.25 -14.93
C LEU A 22 21.87 -15.16 -14.64
N LEU A 23 21.35 -14.49 -15.68
CA LEU A 23 20.31 -13.48 -15.53
C LEU A 23 19.02 -14.10 -14.97
N GLN A 24 18.59 -15.25 -15.49
CA GLN A 24 17.41 -15.96 -14.96
C GLN A 24 17.59 -16.34 -13.49
N LYS A 25 18.74 -16.92 -13.13
CA LYS A 25 19.07 -17.23 -11.73
C LYS A 25 19.08 -15.99 -10.84
N ALA A 26 19.59 -14.86 -11.35
CA ALA A 26 19.60 -13.60 -10.60
C ALA A 26 18.18 -13.11 -10.31
N ILE A 27 17.30 -13.17 -11.30
CA ILE A 27 15.89 -12.78 -11.16
C ILE A 27 15.16 -13.70 -10.19
N GLU A 28 15.39 -15.02 -10.26
CA GLU A 28 14.82 -16.00 -9.33
C GLU A 28 15.26 -15.73 -7.88
N GLN A 29 16.55 -15.51 -7.65
CA GLN A 29 17.10 -15.17 -6.33
C GLN A 29 16.49 -13.86 -5.80
N ALA A 30 16.34 -12.85 -6.66
CA ALA A 30 15.67 -11.60 -6.28
C ALA A 30 14.19 -11.83 -5.91
N GLN A 31 13.49 -12.73 -6.60
CA GLN A 31 12.09 -13.06 -6.31
C GLN A 31 11.94 -13.86 -5.01
N SER A 32 12.92 -14.69 -4.65
CA SER A 32 12.93 -15.44 -3.40
C SER A 32 13.48 -14.66 -2.19
N GLY A 33 13.83 -13.37 -2.37
CA GLY A 33 14.37 -12.50 -1.31
C GLY A 33 15.88 -12.62 -1.08
N GLY A 34 16.58 -13.42 -1.90
CA GLY A 34 18.04 -13.59 -1.87
C GLY A 34 18.79 -12.42 -2.51
N ILE A 35 18.64 -11.21 -1.96
CA ILE A 35 19.15 -9.98 -2.58
C ILE A 35 20.68 -9.99 -2.79
N ILE A 36 21.45 -10.50 -1.83
CA ILE A 36 22.91 -10.55 -1.90
C ILE A 36 23.35 -11.41 -3.10
N GLU A 37 22.76 -12.59 -3.23
CA GLU A 37 23.08 -13.52 -4.30
C GLU A 37 22.60 -12.99 -5.67
N ALA A 38 21.42 -12.36 -5.71
CA ALA A 38 20.92 -11.71 -6.90
C ALA A 38 21.89 -10.63 -7.41
N MET A 39 22.36 -9.74 -6.53
CA MET A 39 23.33 -8.69 -6.89
C MET A 39 24.65 -9.27 -7.39
N ARG A 40 25.15 -10.34 -6.75
CA ARG A 40 26.34 -11.05 -7.19
C ARG A 40 26.17 -11.62 -8.61
N LEU A 41 25.03 -12.24 -8.88
CA LEU A 41 24.72 -12.82 -10.20
C LEU A 41 24.53 -11.74 -11.27
N PHE A 42 23.85 -10.62 -10.97
CA PHE A 42 23.76 -9.49 -11.90
C PHE A 42 25.15 -8.93 -12.24
N GLY A 43 26.04 -8.80 -11.25
CA GLY A 43 27.44 -8.39 -11.48
C GLY A 43 28.16 -9.33 -12.45
N GLN A 44 28.03 -10.65 -12.28
CA GLN A 44 28.61 -11.63 -13.20
C GLN A 44 28.05 -11.52 -14.63
N VAL A 45 26.76 -11.22 -14.78
CA VAL A 45 26.18 -11.01 -16.11
C VAL A 45 26.76 -9.73 -16.73
N LEU A 46 26.94 -8.66 -15.95
CA LEU A 46 27.53 -7.41 -16.42
C LEU A 46 29.04 -7.52 -16.72
N GLU A 47 29.76 -8.46 -16.12
CA GLU A 47 31.14 -8.79 -16.52
C GLU A 47 31.18 -9.43 -17.92
N ILE A 48 30.19 -10.26 -18.26
CA ILE A 48 30.08 -10.93 -19.57
C ILE A 48 29.52 -9.97 -20.63
N VAL A 49 28.50 -9.19 -20.26
CA VAL A 49 27.81 -8.24 -21.14
C VAL A 49 27.75 -6.86 -20.46
N PRO A 50 28.86 -6.10 -20.51
CA PRO A 50 28.92 -4.78 -19.90
C PRO A 50 27.84 -3.85 -20.41
N GLY A 51 27.17 -3.16 -19.50
CA GLY A 51 26.15 -2.16 -19.84
C GLY A 51 24.85 -2.71 -20.40
N ASN A 52 24.55 -4.00 -20.20
CA ASN A 52 23.26 -4.55 -20.64
C ASN A 52 22.09 -3.85 -19.90
N PRO A 53 21.19 -3.14 -20.60
CA PRO A 53 20.13 -2.36 -19.98
C PRO A 53 19.09 -3.24 -19.27
N VAL A 54 18.83 -4.45 -19.76
CA VAL A 54 17.88 -5.39 -19.15
C VAL A 54 18.41 -5.90 -17.81
N VAL A 55 19.71 -6.16 -17.71
CA VAL A 55 20.34 -6.58 -16.44
C VAL A 55 20.29 -5.45 -15.42
N LEU A 56 20.67 -4.23 -15.82
CA LEU A 56 20.62 -3.04 -14.95
C LEU A 56 19.20 -2.72 -14.49
N TYR A 57 18.21 -2.86 -15.36
CA TYR A 57 16.80 -2.70 -15.02
C TYR A 57 16.34 -3.75 -13.99
N ASN A 58 16.66 -5.02 -14.19
CA ASN A 58 16.31 -6.08 -13.23
C ASN A 58 17.05 -5.94 -11.90
N GLN A 59 18.28 -5.44 -11.92
CA GLN A 59 19.02 -5.07 -10.71
C GLN A 59 18.29 -3.97 -9.94
N GLY A 60 17.83 -2.92 -10.62
CA GLY A 60 17.02 -1.85 -10.03
C GLY A 60 15.71 -2.37 -9.42
N LEU A 61 15.00 -3.25 -10.13
CA LEU A 61 13.78 -3.90 -9.60
C LEU A 61 14.06 -4.68 -8.31
N ALA A 62 15.15 -5.43 -8.26
CA ALA A 62 15.53 -6.21 -7.09
C ALA A 62 15.90 -5.32 -5.90
N GLN A 63 16.69 -4.26 -6.14
CA GLN A 63 17.06 -3.28 -5.12
C GLN A 63 15.84 -2.56 -4.54
N GLN A 64 14.93 -2.11 -5.41
CA GLN A 64 13.71 -1.42 -4.98
C GLN A 64 12.83 -2.31 -4.10
N ARG A 65 12.68 -3.60 -4.44
CA ARG A 65 11.97 -4.58 -3.60
C ARG A 65 12.64 -4.82 -2.25
N ALA A 66 13.97 -4.72 -2.19
CA ALA A 66 14.75 -4.84 -0.96
C ALA A 66 14.79 -3.54 -0.13
N GLY A 67 14.11 -2.47 -0.56
CA GLY A 67 14.12 -1.17 0.12
C GLY A 67 15.38 -0.33 -0.14
N MET A 68 16.26 -0.77 -1.04
CA MET A 68 17.48 -0.06 -1.48
C MET A 68 17.12 0.94 -2.58
N ILE A 69 16.35 1.97 -2.21
CA ILE A 69 15.66 2.82 -3.18
C ILE A 69 16.65 3.71 -3.95
N GLU A 70 17.66 4.29 -3.30
CA GLU A 70 18.69 5.10 -3.98
C GLU A 70 19.50 4.26 -4.98
N GLU A 71 19.87 3.03 -4.60
CA GLU A 71 20.57 2.11 -5.48
C GLU A 71 19.71 1.72 -6.69
N SER A 72 18.40 1.55 -6.49
CA SER A 72 17.47 1.29 -7.60
C SER A 72 17.44 2.45 -8.60
N VAL A 73 17.46 3.70 -8.12
CA VAL A 73 17.53 4.89 -8.98
C VAL A 73 18.81 4.90 -9.81
N ILE A 74 19.96 4.55 -9.21
CA ILE A 74 21.24 4.46 -9.92
C ILE A 74 21.15 3.39 -11.02
N SER A 75 20.64 2.21 -10.70
CA SER A 75 20.51 1.10 -11.66
C SER A 75 19.56 1.43 -12.81
N TYR A 76 18.42 2.07 -12.53
CA TYR A 76 17.50 2.52 -13.59
C TYR A 76 18.13 3.61 -14.45
N LYS A 77 18.81 4.59 -13.85
CA LYS A 77 19.55 5.65 -14.58
C LYS A 77 20.65 5.06 -15.47
N ALA A 78 21.34 4.02 -15.01
CA ALA A 78 22.30 3.29 -15.82
C ALA A 78 21.60 2.58 -17.00
N ALA A 79 20.50 1.87 -16.76
CA ALA A 79 19.74 1.18 -17.82
C ALA A 79 19.29 2.14 -18.93
N ILE A 80 18.71 3.29 -18.58
CA ILE A 80 18.30 4.32 -19.56
C ILE A 80 19.49 5.03 -20.21
N GLY A 81 20.66 5.07 -19.56
CA GLY A 81 21.88 5.57 -20.15
C GLY A 81 22.37 4.71 -21.33
N PHE A 82 22.18 3.39 -21.23
CA PHE A 82 22.48 2.45 -22.32
C PHE A 82 21.34 2.30 -23.33
N GLN A 83 20.08 2.42 -22.89
CA GLN A 83 18.89 2.36 -23.75
C GLN A 83 17.88 3.45 -23.37
N PRO A 84 18.01 4.67 -23.94
CA PRO A 84 17.14 5.79 -23.60
C PRO A 84 15.66 5.54 -23.84
N GLN A 85 15.30 4.71 -24.82
CA GLN A 85 13.92 4.36 -25.15
C GLN A 85 13.31 3.26 -24.28
N PHE A 86 13.98 2.83 -23.21
CA PHE A 86 13.49 1.78 -22.32
C PHE A 86 12.39 2.32 -21.38
N SER A 87 11.15 2.36 -21.88
CA SER A 87 10.01 3.01 -21.21
C SER A 87 9.75 2.46 -19.80
N GLU A 88 9.83 1.14 -19.62
CA GLU A 88 9.61 0.52 -18.30
C GLU A 88 10.65 0.95 -17.26
N ALA A 89 11.89 1.22 -17.68
CA ALA A 89 12.93 1.73 -16.78
C ALA A 89 12.64 3.18 -16.35
N TRP A 90 12.10 4.01 -17.25
CA TRP A 90 11.64 5.37 -16.90
C TRP A 90 10.45 5.36 -15.94
N ILE A 91 9.48 4.47 -16.14
CA ILE A 91 8.33 4.31 -15.25
C ILE A 91 8.79 3.92 -13.84
N ASN A 92 9.67 2.92 -13.73
CA ASN A 92 10.14 2.47 -12.43
C ASN A 92 11.09 3.48 -11.77
N LEU A 93 11.87 4.22 -12.55
CA LEU A 93 12.63 5.38 -12.07
C LEU A 93 11.69 6.43 -11.46
N SER A 94 10.58 6.77 -12.14
CA SER A 94 9.56 7.68 -11.60
C SER A 94 9.02 7.20 -10.24
N GLN A 95 8.70 5.90 -10.14
CA GLN A 95 8.21 5.32 -8.89
C GLN A 95 9.25 5.35 -7.76
N ALA A 96 10.51 5.00 -8.04
CA ALA A 96 11.59 5.04 -7.07
C ALA A 96 11.89 6.49 -6.61
N LEU A 97 11.83 7.46 -7.53
CA LEU A 97 11.98 8.88 -7.19
C LEU A 97 10.86 9.40 -6.29
N MET A 98 9.60 8.97 -6.52
CA MET A 98 8.49 9.29 -5.60
C MET A 98 8.70 8.68 -4.19
N GLN A 99 9.32 7.50 -4.10
CA GLN A 99 9.65 6.87 -2.80
C GLN A 99 10.74 7.64 -2.04
N LEU A 100 11.51 8.48 -2.73
CA LEU A 100 12.54 9.36 -2.17
C LEU A 100 12.06 10.81 -2.03
N ASP A 101 10.76 11.07 -2.21
CA ASP A 101 10.16 12.41 -2.22
C ASP A 101 10.75 13.37 -3.27
N ARG A 102 11.34 12.82 -4.34
CA ARG A 102 11.91 13.56 -5.49
C ARG A 102 10.88 13.72 -6.60
N ASP A 103 9.74 14.34 -6.26
CA ASP A 103 8.52 14.29 -7.07
C ASP A 103 8.62 15.05 -8.41
N VAL A 104 9.45 16.09 -8.49
CA VAL A 104 9.70 16.81 -9.75
C VAL A 104 10.46 15.92 -10.73
N GLU A 105 11.55 15.28 -10.30
CA GLU A 105 12.29 14.34 -11.14
C GLU A 105 11.43 13.12 -11.51
N ALA A 106 10.55 12.67 -10.60
CA ALA A 106 9.62 11.60 -10.88
C ALA A 106 8.64 11.94 -12.01
N LEU A 107 8.14 13.18 -12.04
CA LEU A 107 7.28 13.66 -13.11
C LEU A 107 8.05 13.70 -14.44
N GLU A 108 9.27 14.24 -14.46
CA GLU A 108 10.11 14.28 -15.66
C GLU A 108 10.38 12.88 -16.23
N ALA A 109 10.64 11.89 -15.35
CA ALA A 109 10.83 10.50 -15.75
C ALA A 109 9.54 9.90 -16.38
N ALA A 110 8.37 10.15 -15.79
CA ALA A 110 7.10 9.67 -16.33
C ALA A 110 6.74 10.34 -17.67
N GLU A 111 7.01 11.63 -17.82
CA GLU A 111 6.81 12.34 -19.09
C GLU A 111 7.79 11.86 -20.17
N THR A 112 9.00 11.49 -19.77
CA THR A 112 9.97 10.88 -20.70
C THR A 112 9.52 9.48 -21.14
N ALA A 113 8.98 8.66 -20.24
CA ALA A 113 8.36 7.38 -20.62
C ALA A 113 7.26 7.59 -21.67
N LEU A 114 6.34 8.54 -21.44
CA LEU A 114 5.28 8.89 -22.39
C LEU A 114 5.78 9.45 -23.72
N LYS A 115 6.93 10.15 -23.74
CA LYS A 115 7.55 10.61 -24.99
C LYS A 115 8.00 9.43 -25.87
N PHE A 116 8.48 8.36 -25.27
CA PHE A 116 8.91 7.16 -25.99
C PHE A 116 7.76 6.20 -26.31
N GLU A 117 6.81 6.03 -25.38
CA GLU A 117 5.66 5.15 -25.54
C GLU A 117 4.35 5.80 -25.04
N PRO A 118 3.70 6.66 -25.86
CA PRO A 118 2.48 7.37 -25.46
C PRO A 118 1.28 6.47 -25.15
N SER A 119 1.26 5.25 -25.71
CA SER A 119 0.19 4.26 -25.54
C SER A 119 0.36 3.38 -24.30
N GLN A 120 1.40 3.62 -23.48
CA GLN A 120 1.64 2.82 -22.28
C GLN A 120 0.86 3.40 -21.08
N SER A 121 -0.25 2.74 -20.72
CA SER A 121 -1.14 3.18 -19.63
C SER A 121 -0.44 3.29 -18.26
N SER A 122 0.57 2.46 -17.99
CA SER A 122 1.38 2.54 -16.78
C SER A 122 2.24 3.81 -16.68
N ALA A 123 2.61 4.43 -17.81
CA ALA A 123 3.31 5.72 -17.83
C ALA A 123 2.37 6.87 -17.46
N TRP A 124 1.10 6.81 -17.91
CA TRP A 124 0.05 7.73 -17.49
C TRP A 124 -0.26 7.62 -16.00
N LEU A 125 -0.31 6.40 -15.47
CA LEU A 125 -0.44 6.16 -14.03
C LEU A 125 0.73 6.78 -13.25
N ALA A 126 1.97 6.58 -13.70
CA ALA A 126 3.15 7.17 -13.06
C ALA A 126 3.11 8.72 -13.08
N LYS A 127 2.74 9.31 -14.22
CA LYS A 127 2.57 10.77 -14.37
C LYS A 127 1.51 11.30 -13.42
N GLY A 128 0.33 10.69 -13.38
CA GLY A 128 -0.76 11.10 -12.49
C GLY A 128 -0.36 11.00 -11.02
N ASN A 129 0.34 9.94 -10.62
CA ASN A 129 0.82 9.78 -9.23
C ASN A 129 1.83 10.87 -8.86
N ALA A 130 2.80 11.17 -9.73
CA ALA A 130 3.76 12.25 -9.50
C ALA A 130 3.08 13.62 -9.41
N LEU A 131 2.11 13.90 -10.29
CA LEU A 131 1.31 15.14 -10.25
C LEU A 131 0.50 15.27 -8.97
N ARG A 132 -0.09 14.16 -8.49
CA ARG A 132 -0.86 14.13 -7.24
C ARG A 132 0.03 14.45 -6.03
N ARG A 133 1.24 13.88 -5.97
CA ARG A 133 2.23 14.17 -4.91
C ARG A 133 2.73 15.61 -4.96
N LEU A 134 2.81 16.20 -6.15
CA LEU A 134 3.07 17.63 -6.35
C LEU A 134 1.85 18.54 -6.09
N HIS A 135 0.73 18.00 -5.59
CA HIS A 135 -0.54 18.70 -5.39
C HIS A 135 -1.10 19.39 -6.65
N LYS A 136 -0.73 18.94 -7.85
CA LYS A 136 -1.28 19.39 -9.14
C LYS A 136 -2.48 18.52 -9.50
N LEU A 137 -3.52 18.58 -8.66
CA LEU A 137 -4.59 17.59 -8.63
C LEU A 137 -5.42 17.54 -9.92
N ASP A 138 -5.78 18.68 -10.52
CA ASP A 138 -6.51 18.72 -11.79
C ASP A 138 -5.74 17.95 -12.89
N LYS A 139 -4.45 18.26 -13.04
CA LYS A 139 -3.57 17.57 -14.01
C LYS A 139 -3.38 16.09 -13.68
N ALA A 140 -3.42 15.70 -12.41
CA ALA A 140 -3.35 14.31 -12.01
C ALA A 140 -4.59 13.55 -12.50
N THR A 141 -5.79 14.11 -12.31
CA THR A 141 -7.04 13.51 -12.82
C THR A 141 -7.03 13.38 -14.35
N GLU A 142 -6.59 14.41 -15.08
CA GLU A 142 -6.43 14.35 -16.54
C GLU A 142 -5.48 13.22 -16.99
N ALA A 143 -4.36 13.05 -16.28
CA ALA A 143 -3.41 11.99 -16.57
C ALA A 143 -3.99 10.59 -16.32
N PHE A 144 -4.71 10.40 -15.21
CA PHE A 144 -5.38 9.11 -14.92
C PHE A 144 -6.48 8.81 -15.93
N GLN A 145 -7.29 9.80 -16.31
CA GLN A 145 -8.30 9.67 -17.35
C GLN A 145 -7.69 9.30 -18.70
N SER A 146 -6.55 9.90 -19.06
CA SER A 146 -5.80 9.54 -20.28
C SER A 146 -5.32 8.08 -20.26
N GLY A 147 -4.84 7.60 -19.11
CA GLY A 147 -4.52 6.19 -18.91
C GLY A 147 -5.74 5.28 -19.05
N LEU A 148 -6.90 5.67 -18.50
CA LEU A 148 -8.15 4.93 -18.59
C LEU A 148 -8.72 4.89 -20.01
N GLN A 149 -8.48 5.90 -20.86
CA GLN A 149 -8.83 5.83 -22.28
C GLN A 149 -8.10 4.69 -23.01
N LEU A 150 -6.87 4.38 -22.58
CA LEU A 150 -6.07 3.29 -23.14
C LEU A 150 -6.42 1.93 -22.51
N THR A 151 -6.71 1.91 -21.21
CA THR A 151 -7.05 0.68 -20.48
C THR A 151 -8.24 0.92 -19.53
N PRO A 152 -9.49 0.90 -20.03
CA PRO A 152 -10.67 1.27 -19.24
C PRO A 152 -10.95 0.38 -18.02
N ALA A 153 -10.46 -0.86 -18.05
CA ALA A 153 -10.61 -1.84 -16.97
C ALA A 153 -9.45 -1.83 -15.95
N ASP A 154 -8.50 -0.90 -16.06
CA ASP A 154 -7.39 -0.83 -15.11
C ASP A 154 -7.85 -0.30 -13.75
N ARG A 155 -8.01 -1.23 -12.80
CA ARG A 155 -8.41 -0.93 -11.42
C ARG A 155 -7.47 0.01 -10.68
N GLN A 156 -6.17 0.00 -10.97
CA GLN A 156 -5.21 0.86 -10.31
C GLN A 156 -5.34 2.31 -10.79
N LEU A 157 -5.58 2.50 -12.09
CA LEU A 157 -5.89 3.82 -12.64
C LEU A 157 -7.22 4.37 -12.08
N LYS A 158 -8.27 3.55 -12.00
CA LYS A 158 -9.55 3.97 -11.38
C LYS A 158 -9.40 4.35 -9.91
N LEU A 159 -8.68 3.53 -9.12
CA LEU A 159 -8.39 3.83 -7.72
C LEU A 159 -7.61 5.14 -7.57
N SER A 160 -6.58 5.35 -8.40
CA SER A 160 -5.77 6.57 -8.39
C SER A 160 -6.57 7.81 -8.81
N LEU A 161 -7.47 7.68 -9.79
CA LEU A 161 -8.41 8.75 -10.18
C LEU A 161 -9.32 9.11 -9.00
N ALA A 162 -9.99 8.13 -8.39
CA ALA A 162 -10.89 8.38 -7.26
C ALA A 162 -10.16 9.05 -6.08
N ASN A 163 -8.93 8.64 -5.80
CA ASN A 163 -8.08 9.26 -4.80
C ASN A 163 -7.77 10.73 -5.13
N ALA A 164 -7.40 11.05 -6.37
CA ALA A 164 -7.15 12.44 -6.78
C ALA A 164 -8.43 13.29 -6.75
N THR A 165 -9.57 12.74 -7.17
CA THR A 165 -10.89 13.36 -7.08
C THR A 165 -11.29 13.64 -5.63
N ARG A 166 -11.02 12.72 -4.70
CA ARG A 166 -11.20 12.96 -3.26
C ARG A 166 -10.30 14.08 -2.78
N ASP A 167 -9.02 14.09 -3.17
CA ASP A 167 -8.06 15.11 -2.76
C ASP A 167 -8.45 16.51 -3.30
N LEU A 168 -9.21 16.59 -4.41
CA LEU A 168 -9.86 17.81 -4.92
C LEU A 168 -11.09 18.27 -4.10
N GLY A 169 -11.54 17.47 -3.13
CA GLY A 169 -12.75 17.71 -2.34
C GLY A 169 -14.04 17.24 -3.02
N GLN A 170 -13.96 16.55 -4.17
CA GLN A 170 -15.12 16.03 -4.89
C GLN A 170 -15.54 14.66 -4.33
N LEU A 171 -15.94 14.64 -3.06
CA LEU A 171 -16.15 13.39 -2.29
C LEU A 171 -17.19 12.45 -2.91
N ASN A 172 -18.34 12.97 -3.35
CA ASN A 172 -19.40 12.14 -3.95
C ASN A 172 -18.94 11.43 -5.23
N GLU A 173 -18.15 12.10 -6.07
CA GLU A 173 -17.61 11.50 -7.30
C GLU A 173 -16.54 10.45 -6.99
N ALA A 174 -15.68 10.72 -6.00
CA ALA A 174 -14.70 9.75 -5.53
C ALA A 174 -15.38 8.47 -4.99
N ILE A 175 -16.44 8.62 -4.17
CA ILE A 175 -17.24 7.50 -3.64
C ILE A 175 -17.82 6.68 -4.80
N GLN A 176 -18.41 7.33 -5.81
CA GLN A 176 -18.97 6.65 -6.97
C GLN A 176 -17.91 5.82 -7.72
N LEU A 177 -16.75 6.42 -8.00
CA LEU A 177 -15.64 5.73 -8.67
C LEU A 177 -15.12 4.52 -7.86
N LEU A 178 -15.08 4.65 -6.53
CA LEU A 178 -14.64 3.57 -5.64
C LEU A 178 -15.65 2.43 -5.59
N ARG A 179 -16.95 2.75 -5.52
CA ARG A 179 -18.03 1.74 -5.62
C ARG A 179 -17.98 0.98 -6.93
N GLU A 180 -17.82 1.67 -8.07
CA GLU A 180 -17.65 1.02 -9.38
C GLU A 180 -16.40 0.13 -9.44
N THR A 181 -15.32 0.55 -8.78
CA THR A 181 -14.09 -0.24 -8.70
C THR A 181 -14.28 -1.51 -7.88
N ILE A 182 -15.01 -1.41 -6.76
CA ILE A 182 -15.36 -2.54 -5.89
C ILE A 182 -16.34 -3.49 -6.57
N GLU A 183 -17.34 -2.98 -7.29
CA GLU A 183 -18.29 -3.81 -8.05
C GLU A 183 -17.56 -4.68 -9.08
N ALA A 184 -16.56 -4.12 -9.78
CA ALA A 184 -15.74 -4.86 -10.72
C ALA A 184 -14.70 -5.79 -10.05
N HIS A 185 -14.23 -5.42 -8.85
CA HIS A 185 -13.19 -6.14 -8.11
C HIS A 185 -13.50 -6.20 -6.61
N PRO A 186 -14.41 -7.10 -6.17
CA PRO A 186 -14.88 -7.13 -4.79
C PRO A 186 -13.80 -7.45 -3.75
N ASP A 187 -12.70 -8.08 -4.14
CA ASP A 187 -11.60 -8.42 -3.23
C ASP A 187 -10.49 -7.35 -3.20
N PHE A 188 -10.73 -6.17 -3.80
CA PHE A 188 -9.71 -5.12 -3.89
C PHE A 188 -9.67 -4.28 -2.61
N ALA A 189 -8.99 -4.80 -1.58
CA ALA A 189 -8.90 -4.21 -0.25
C ALA A 189 -8.49 -2.72 -0.24
N GLU A 190 -7.59 -2.29 -1.13
CA GLU A 190 -7.21 -0.89 -1.24
C GLU A 190 -8.39 0.02 -1.66
N ALA A 191 -9.29 -0.46 -2.53
CA ALA A 191 -10.48 0.29 -2.93
C ALA A 191 -11.49 0.41 -1.79
N HIS A 192 -11.71 -0.65 -1.02
CA HIS A 192 -12.55 -0.61 0.18
C HIS A 192 -11.99 0.35 1.24
N ARG A 193 -10.67 0.32 1.50
CA ARG A 193 -10.02 1.26 2.42
C ARG A 193 -10.15 2.70 1.94
N ASP A 194 -9.93 2.96 0.65
CA ASP A 194 -10.06 4.31 0.09
C ASP A 194 -11.52 4.78 0.06
N LEU A 195 -12.50 3.87 -0.12
CA LEU A 195 -13.94 4.14 0.01
C LEU A 195 -14.28 4.53 1.44
N ALA A 196 -13.82 3.76 2.42
CA ALA A 196 -13.98 4.08 3.84
C ALA A 196 -13.53 5.50 4.15
N HIS A 197 -12.33 5.89 3.69
CA HIS A 197 -11.82 7.25 3.88
C HIS A 197 -12.72 8.31 3.23
N ALA A 198 -13.20 8.07 2.00
CA ALA A 198 -14.07 9.01 1.30
C ALA A 198 -15.44 9.16 2.01
N LEU A 199 -16.05 8.05 2.44
CA LEU A 199 -17.30 8.02 3.20
C LEU A 199 -17.18 8.75 4.54
N LEU A 200 -16.12 8.48 5.30
CA LEU A 200 -15.86 9.13 6.59
C LEU A 200 -15.67 10.64 6.44
N LEU A 201 -14.99 11.09 5.38
CA LEU A 201 -14.86 12.51 5.05
C LEU A 201 -16.20 13.14 4.60
N ASN A 202 -17.06 12.36 3.94
CA ASN A 202 -18.39 12.80 3.49
C ASN A 202 -19.44 12.81 4.61
N GLY A 203 -19.10 12.29 5.80
CA GLY A 203 -20.02 12.16 6.94
C GLY A 203 -20.87 10.89 6.93
N GLU A 204 -20.62 9.96 6.01
CA GLU A 204 -21.29 8.66 5.90
C GLU A 204 -20.62 7.64 6.86
N TYR A 205 -20.73 7.89 8.16
CA TYR A 205 -19.93 7.19 9.18
C TYR A 205 -20.21 5.69 9.29
N GLN A 206 -21.48 5.29 9.22
CA GLN A 206 -21.87 3.89 9.39
C GLN A 206 -21.22 2.99 8.33
N GLU A 207 -21.40 3.34 7.06
CA GLU A 207 -20.78 2.59 5.96
C GLU A 207 -19.25 2.76 5.97
N GLY A 208 -18.76 3.97 6.25
CA GLY A 208 -17.33 4.26 6.31
C GLY A 208 -16.57 3.36 7.27
N TRP A 209 -17.12 3.09 8.47
CA TRP A 209 -16.46 2.21 9.44
C TRP A 209 -16.56 0.73 9.09
N ILE A 210 -17.65 0.30 8.44
CA ILE A 210 -17.78 -1.06 7.91
C ILE A 210 -16.72 -1.29 6.83
N GLU A 211 -16.61 -0.39 5.86
CA GLU A 211 -15.64 -0.47 4.77
C GLU A 211 -14.19 -0.42 5.29
N ASN A 212 -13.94 0.32 6.37
CA ASN A 212 -12.61 0.40 6.98
C ASN A 212 -12.09 -0.95 7.49
N ARG A 213 -12.95 -1.96 7.69
CA ARG A 213 -12.54 -3.31 8.11
C ARG A 213 -11.65 -4.01 7.07
N TRP A 214 -11.79 -3.67 5.79
CA TRP A 214 -10.95 -4.19 4.71
C TRP A 214 -9.49 -3.73 4.79
N ARG A 215 -9.17 -2.75 5.64
CA ARG A 215 -7.79 -2.30 5.85
C ARG A 215 -6.84 -3.46 6.16
N TRP A 216 -7.32 -4.51 6.85
CA TRP A 216 -6.52 -5.67 7.22
C TRP A 216 -5.99 -6.47 6.04
N ASP A 217 -6.67 -6.40 4.89
CA ASP A 217 -6.29 -7.12 3.68
C ASP A 217 -5.44 -6.26 2.72
N THR A 218 -5.15 -5.01 3.10
CA THR A 218 -4.24 -4.15 2.33
C THR A 218 -2.79 -4.61 2.49
N ALA A 219 -1.97 -4.36 1.47
CA ALA A 219 -0.55 -4.72 1.50
C ALA A 219 0.21 -4.13 2.71
N SER A 220 -0.18 -2.94 3.19
CA SER A 220 0.44 -2.27 4.34
C SER A 220 0.11 -2.92 5.70
N MET A 221 -1.01 -3.64 5.80
CA MET A 221 -1.51 -4.22 7.05
C MET A 221 -1.48 -5.74 7.04
N LEU A 222 -0.99 -6.35 5.96
CA LEU A 222 -0.96 -7.80 5.82
C LEU A 222 -0.17 -8.43 6.97
N GLY A 223 -0.84 -9.32 7.72
CA GLY A 223 -0.25 -9.99 8.88
C GLY A 223 -0.23 -9.16 10.17
N ALA A 224 -0.74 -7.92 10.16
CA ALA A 224 -0.78 -7.06 11.35
C ALA A 224 -1.98 -7.34 12.28
N LYS A 225 -3.00 -8.07 11.80
CA LYS A 225 -4.21 -8.38 12.59
C LYS A 225 -3.87 -9.34 13.74
N ARG A 226 -3.99 -8.87 14.98
CA ARG A 226 -3.71 -9.68 16.20
C ARG A 226 -4.98 -10.36 16.72
N HIS A 227 -4.80 -11.27 17.67
CA HIS A 227 -5.87 -11.89 18.46
C HIS A 227 -6.95 -12.63 17.64
N GLN A 228 -6.59 -13.14 16.47
CA GLN A 228 -7.52 -13.78 15.53
C GLN A 228 -8.16 -15.08 16.06
N SER A 229 -7.59 -15.68 17.11
CA SER A 229 -8.15 -16.86 17.79
C SER A 229 -9.28 -16.54 18.76
N ILE A 230 -9.47 -15.26 19.11
CA ILE A 230 -10.52 -14.80 20.02
C ILE A 230 -11.68 -14.23 19.18
N PRO A 231 -12.95 -14.58 19.47
CA PRO A 231 -14.10 -14.04 18.74
C PRO A 231 -14.14 -12.51 18.74
N GLU A 232 -14.38 -11.91 17.58
CA GLU A 232 -14.50 -10.45 17.46
C GLU A 232 -15.83 -9.96 18.07
N TRP A 233 -15.78 -8.88 18.85
CA TRP A 233 -16.95 -8.19 19.37
C TRP A 233 -17.47 -7.16 18.36
N THR A 234 -18.77 -7.20 18.08
CA THR A 234 -19.42 -6.35 17.08
C THR A 234 -20.63 -5.62 17.66
N GLY A 235 -20.61 -5.34 18.97
CA GLY A 235 -21.65 -4.56 19.66
C GLY A 235 -22.73 -5.37 20.38
N GLN A 236 -22.60 -6.69 20.49
CA GLN A 236 -23.51 -7.50 21.31
C GLN A 236 -23.40 -7.13 22.80
N PRO A 237 -24.46 -7.26 23.63
CA PRO A 237 -24.39 -7.01 25.06
C PRO A 237 -23.28 -7.82 25.77
N LEU A 238 -22.54 -7.18 26.68
CA LEU A 238 -21.39 -7.81 27.35
C LEU A 238 -21.78 -8.50 28.66
N ALA A 239 -22.70 -7.93 29.46
CA ALA A 239 -23.31 -8.62 30.62
C ALA A 239 -22.32 -9.32 31.57
N GLY A 240 -21.20 -8.65 31.89
CA GLY A 240 -20.13 -9.15 32.76
C GLY A 240 -19.04 -9.96 32.03
N ARG A 241 -19.12 -10.11 30.70
CA ARG A 241 -18.07 -10.77 29.91
C ARG A 241 -16.81 -9.93 29.81
N ARG A 242 -15.68 -10.62 29.65
CA ARG A 242 -14.36 -10.00 29.49
C ARG A 242 -14.09 -9.72 28.03
N ILE A 243 -13.68 -8.50 27.73
CA ILE A 243 -13.35 -8.06 26.38
C ILE A 243 -11.94 -7.49 26.33
N LEU A 244 -11.15 -7.98 25.36
CA LEU A 244 -9.87 -7.42 25.01
C LEU A 244 -10.06 -6.28 24.00
N ILE A 245 -9.78 -5.05 24.40
CA ILE A 245 -9.65 -3.92 23.49
C ILE A 245 -8.17 -3.72 23.21
N TRP A 246 -7.77 -3.63 21.95
CA TRP A 246 -6.34 -3.58 21.61
C TRP A 246 -6.00 -2.55 20.54
N ASP A 247 -4.76 -2.05 20.59
CA ASP A 247 -4.24 -1.06 19.67
C ASP A 247 -3.74 -1.63 18.33
N GLU A 248 -3.98 -0.91 17.25
CA GLU A 248 -3.53 -1.33 15.91
C GLU A 248 -2.18 -0.70 15.56
N GLN A 249 -2.22 0.49 14.95
CA GLN A 249 -1.08 1.26 14.47
C GLN A 249 -1.19 2.71 14.93
N GLY A 250 -0.05 3.38 15.07
CA GLY A 250 0.00 4.81 15.38
C GLY A 250 -0.42 5.16 16.82
N PHE A 251 0.31 6.07 17.45
CA PHE A 251 -0.12 6.62 18.74
C PHE A 251 -1.38 7.49 18.60
N GLY A 252 -1.52 8.21 17.48
CA GLY A 252 -2.65 9.08 17.20
C GLY A 252 -3.97 8.34 17.18
N ASP A 253 -4.04 7.20 16.49
CA ASP A 253 -5.26 6.39 16.42
C ASP A 253 -5.60 5.82 17.80
N SER A 254 -4.63 5.25 18.52
CA SER A 254 -4.87 4.76 19.89
C SER A 254 -5.46 5.84 20.79
N ILE A 255 -4.85 7.04 20.79
CA ILE A 255 -5.33 8.19 21.59
C ILE A 255 -6.70 8.66 21.13
N GLN A 256 -6.96 8.67 19.82
CA GLN A 256 -8.23 9.09 19.27
C GLN A 256 -9.36 8.14 19.68
N PHE A 257 -9.15 6.83 19.58
CA PHE A 257 -10.21 5.84 19.73
C PHE A 257 -10.35 5.28 21.15
N VAL A 258 -9.39 5.51 22.07
CA VAL A 258 -9.56 5.12 23.48
C VAL A 258 -10.77 5.79 24.14
N ARG A 259 -11.25 6.92 23.60
CA ARG A 259 -12.46 7.63 24.06
C ARG A 259 -13.73 6.77 24.07
N TYR A 260 -13.77 5.67 23.31
CA TYR A 260 -14.92 4.77 23.24
C TYR A 260 -14.89 3.72 24.36
N VAL A 261 -13.76 3.54 25.06
CA VAL A 261 -13.61 2.56 26.14
C VAL A 261 -14.65 2.74 27.26
N PRO A 262 -14.93 3.96 27.75
CA PRO A 262 -16.00 4.16 28.74
C PRO A 262 -17.37 3.66 28.27
N TRP A 263 -17.75 3.86 27.00
CA TRP A 263 -19.03 3.38 26.46
C TRP A 263 -19.10 1.85 26.37
N VAL A 264 -17.98 1.18 26.10
CA VAL A 264 -17.92 -0.29 26.19
C VAL A 264 -18.11 -0.75 27.64
N SER A 265 -17.61 0.01 28.62
CA SER A 265 -17.76 -0.29 30.05
C SER A 265 -19.22 -0.17 30.48
N GLU A 266 -19.94 0.85 29.99
CA GLU A 266 -21.38 1.04 30.20
C GLU A 266 -22.23 -0.11 29.63
N MET A 267 -21.72 -0.85 28.62
CA MET A 267 -22.35 -2.08 28.12
C MET A 267 -22.13 -3.31 29.04
N GLY A 268 -21.46 -3.10 30.19
CA GLY A 268 -21.23 -4.10 31.23
C GLY A 268 -20.04 -5.02 30.95
N GLY A 269 -19.04 -4.58 30.19
CA GLY A 269 -17.83 -5.35 29.91
C GLY A 269 -16.73 -5.18 30.96
N GLU A 270 -16.05 -6.27 31.31
CA GLU A 270 -14.75 -6.20 32.00
C GLU A 270 -13.65 -5.95 30.94
N ILE A 271 -13.14 -4.72 30.85
CA ILE A 271 -12.26 -4.28 29.76
C ILE A 271 -10.79 -4.52 30.08
N LEU A 272 -10.14 -5.34 29.27
CA LEU A 272 -8.70 -5.51 29.22
C LEU A 272 -8.15 -4.69 28.04
N LEU A 273 -7.31 -3.70 28.30
CA LEU A 273 -6.81 -2.76 27.29
C LEU A 273 -5.32 -3.04 26.99
N GLU A 274 -5.05 -3.66 25.85
CA GLU A 274 -3.68 -3.89 25.34
C GLU A 274 -3.24 -2.72 24.45
N VAL A 275 -2.18 -2.00 24.84
CA VAL A 275 -1.71 -0.83 24.08
C VAL A 275 -0.20 -0.77 23.92
N GLN A 276 0.28 0.13 23.06
CA GLN A 276 1.71 0.41 22.94
C GLN A 276 2.28 0.74 24.33
N PRO A 277 3.50 0.25 24.68
CA PRO A 277 4.09 0.45 26.01
C PRO A 277 4.13 1.92 26.46
N GLN A 278 4.29 2.85 25.52
CA GLN A 278 4.37 4.29 25.75
C GLN A 278 3.04 4.90 26.18
N LEU A 279 1.91 4.25 25.88
CA LEU A 279 0.57 4.75 26.19
C LEU A 279 -0.02 4.17 27.49
N VAL A 280 0.57 3.10 28.06
CA VAL A 280 0.02 2.44 29.26
C VAL A 280 -0.26 3.44 30.37
N ARG A 281 0.77 4.21 30.79
CA ARG A 281 0.64 5.23 31.83
C ARG A 281 -0.37 6.33 31.46
N LEU A 282 -0.45 6.71 30.19
CA LEU A 282 -1.39 7.74 29.75
C LEU A 282 -2.84 7.23 29.86
N PHE A 283 -3.05 5.94 29.59
CA PHE A 283 -4.39 5.36 29.56
C PHE A 283 -4.88 4.88 30.93
N GLU A 284 -4.03 4.83 31.96
CA GLU A 284 -4.43 4.62 33.36
C GLU A 284 -5.49 5.63 33.85
N THR A 285 -5.61 6.79 33.19
CA THR A 285 -6.63 7.80 33.53
C THR A 285 -7.98 7.54 32.87
N ILE A 286 -8.14 6.49 32.05
CA ILE A 286 -9.37 6.19 31.33
C ILE A 286 -10.30 5.36 32.24
N GLU A 287 -11.45 5.95 32.57
CA GLU A 287 -12.50 5.30 33.35
C GLU A 287 -13.06 4.06 32.63
N GLY A 288 -13.49 3.07 33.41
CA GLY A 288 -14.12 1.84 32.89
C GLY A 288 -13.15 0.76 32.40
N THR A 289 -11.84 0.99 32.49
CA THR A 289 -10.82 -0.03 32.27
C THR A 289 -10.67 -0.93 33.51
N TYR A 290 -10.63 -2.25 33.30
CA TYR A 290 -10.35 -3.22 34.37
C TYR A 290 -8.85 -3.46 34.51
N GLU A 291 -8.16 -3.64 33.38
CA GLU A 291 -6.72 -3.86 33.31
C GLU A 291 -6.14 -3.18 32.07
N ILE A 292 -4.95 -2.60 32.18
CA ILE A 292 -4.22 -1.99 31.05
C ILE A 292 -2.80 -2.54 31.04
N PHE A 293 -2.34 -3.02 29.89
CA PHE A 293 -1.02 -3.63 29.77
C PHE A 293 -0.39 -3.39 28.41
N ASN A 294 0.94 -3.60 28.36
CA ASN A 294 1.70 -3.42 27.15
C ASN A 294 1.43 -4.54 26.15
N ARG A 295 1.48 -4.19 24.87
CA ARG A 295 1.48 -5.13 23.74
C ARG A 295 2.42 -6.31 23.99
N GLY A 296 1.90 -7.52 23.75
CA GLY A 296 2.66 -8.78 23.87
C GLY A 296 2.79 -9.33 25.29
N ALA A 297 2.15 -8.71 26.29
CA ALA A 297 2.00 -9.33 27.60
C ALA A 297 1.09 -10.58 27.52
N GLU A 298 1.19 -11.44 28.53
CA GLU A 298 0.31 -12.60 28.64
C GLU A 298 -1.12 -12.15 28.96
N ILE A 299 -2.09 -12.63 28.19
CA ILE A 299 -3.47 -12.16 28.25
C ILE A 299 -4.29 -13.14 29.09
N SER A 300 -4.88 -12.63 30.15
CA SER A 300 -5.93 -13.31 30.93
C SER A 300 -7.06 -13.80 30.01
N ARG A 301 -7.77 -14.87 30.38
CA ARG A 301 -8.89 -15.36 29.56
C ARG A 301 -9.93 -14.26 29.32
N VAL A 302 -10.25 -14.02 28.04
CA VAL A 302 -11.28 -13.11 27.55
C VAL A 302 -12.32 -13.86 26.70
N ASP A 303 -13.54 -13.32 26.63
CA ASP A 303 -14.64 -13.87 25.83
C ASP A 303 -14.65 -13.31 24.41
N TYR A 304 -14.27 -12.03 24.26
CA TYR A 304 -14.20 -11.34 22.97
C TYR A 304 -12.96 -10.46 22.84
N GLN A 305 -12.65 -10.06 21.60
CA GLN A 305 -11.68 -9.01 21.29
C GLN A 305 -12.26 -7.98 20.32
N VAL A 306 -11.77 -6.75 20.36
CA VAL A 306 -12.05 -5.73 19.34
C VAL A 306 -10.85 -4.78 19.24
N PRO A 307 -10.38 -4.43 18.04
CA PRO A 307 -9.36 -3.41 17.93
C PRO A 307 -9.97 -2.01 18.10
N LEU A 308 -9.21 -1.07 18.65
CA LEU A 308 -9.67 0.28 18.97
C LEU A 308 -10.36 1.00 17.79
N ILE A 309 -9.84 0.87 16.56
CA ILE A 309 -10.38 1.57 15.38
C ILE A 309 -11.71 0.95 14.91
N ASN A 310 -12.10 -0.23 15.40
CA ASN A 310 -13.41 -0.81 15.12
C ASN A 310 -14.50 -0.37 16.10
N LEU A 311 -14.18 0.28 17.22
CA LEU A 311 -15.18 0.74 18.18
C LEU A 311 -16.21 1.73 17.59
N PRO A 312 -15.84 2.70 16.73
CA PRO A 312 -16.81 3.58 16.10
C PRO A 312 -17.92 2.86 15.33
N ASP A 313 -17.64 1.71 14.70
CA ASP A 313 -18.65 0.91 13.99
C ASP A 313 -19.82 0.51 14.91
N VAL A 314 -19.54 0.31 16.20
CA VAL A 314 -20.56 -0.07 17.20
C VAL A 314 -21.40 1.14 17.65
N PHE A 315 -20.81 2.34 17.66
CA PHE A 315 -21.40 3.51 18.31
C PHE A 315 -21.81 4.64 17.36
N CYS A 316 -21.49 4.53 16.06
CA CYS A 316 -21.83 5.54 15.04
C CYS A 316 -23.23 5.35 14.41
N SER A 317 -24.14 4.62 15.07
CA SER A 317 -25.54 4.45 14.66
C SER A 317 -26.41 5.66 14.98
#